data_AF-A0A838TPU4-F1
#
_entry.id   AF-A0A838TPU4-F1
#
_cell.length_a   1.000
_cell.length_b   1.000
_cell.length_c   1.000
_cell.angle_alpha   90.00
_cell.angle_beta   90.00
_cell.angle_gamma   90.00
#
_symmetry.space_group_name_H-M   'P 1'
#
loop_
_entity.id
_entity.type
_entity.pdbx_description
1 polymer ?
#
loop_
_entity_poly.entity_id
_entity_poly.type
_entity_poly.pdbx_seq_one_letter_code
_entity_poly.pdbx_strand_id
1 'polypeptide(L)' 'MGLSLSYDIIKAHGGEMKVETKQGEFAEFIIALPP' A
#
# COMPACT_ATOMS: atom_id res chain seq x y z
N MET A 1 -10.55 -6.65 3.27
CA MET A 1 -10.35 -6.77 4.73
C MET A 1 -8.89 -6.52 5.12
N GLY A 2 -7.92 -7.32 4.66
CA GLY A 2 -6.50 -7.10 5.01
C GLY A 2 -5.91 -5.78 4.48
N LEU A 3 -6.07 -5.50 3.18
CA LEU A 3 -5.50 -4.30 2.55
C LEU A 3 -6.08 -2.98 3.08
N SER A 4 -7.36 -2.97 3.46
CA SER A 4 -7.99 -1.78 4.05
C SER A 4 -7.39 -1.47 5.43
N LEU A 5 -7.19 -2.51 6.26
CA LEU A 5 -6.52 -2.33 7.56
C LEU A 5 -5.07 -1.89 7.39
N SER A 6 -4.34 -2.49 6.44
CA SER A 6 -2.98 -2.06 6.12
C SER A 6 -2.93 -0.60 5.68
N TYR A 7 -3.89 -0.17 4.85
CA TYR A 7 -4.00 1.23 4.42
C TYR A 7 -4.23 2.19 5.59
N ASP A 8 -5.12 1.83 6.51
CA ASP A 8 -5.40 2.63 7.71
C ASP A 8 -4.16 2.76 8.60
N ILE A 9 -3.41 1.66 8.81
CA ILE A 9 -2.16 1.68 9.60
C ILE A 9 -1.10 2.55 8.92
N ILE A 10 -0.88 2.38 7.61
CA ILE A 10 0.12 3.15 6.85
C ILE A 10 -0.20 4.66 6.95
N LYS A 11 -1.46 5.04 6.74
CA LYS A 11 -1.91 6.42 6.90
C LYS A 11 -1.75 6.97 8.31
N ALA A 12 -2.09 6.17 9.33
CA ALA A 12 -1.97 6.60 10.72
C ALA A 12 -0.52 6.91 11.13
N HIS A 13 0.46 6.33 10.44
CA HIS A 13 1.89 6.59 10.65
C HIS A 13 2.49 7.59 9.64
N GLY A 14 1.65 8.34 8.91
CA GLY A 14 2.11 9.33 7.94
C GLY A 14 2.76 8.73 6.68
N GLY A 15 2.59 7.43 6.46
CA GLY A 15 3.06 6.74 5.27
C GLY A 15 2.08 6.80 4.11
N GLU A 16 2.55 6.37 2.95
CA GLU A 16 1.79 6.29 1.71
C GLU A 16 1.87 4.88 1.11
N MET A 17 0.80 4.48 0.41
CA MET A 17 0.74 3.21 -0.32
C MET A 17 0.38 3.47 -1.77
N LYS A 18 1.25 3.04 -2.68
CA LYS A 18 1.03 3.05 -4.14
C LYS A 18 0.80 1.61 -4.63
N VAL A 19 -0.07 1.44 -5.61
CA VAL A 19 -0.34 0.14 -6.23
C VAL A 19 -0.02 0.24 -7.72
N GLU A 20 0.82 -0.65 -8.20
CA GLU A 20 1.12 -0.81 -9.62
C GLU A 20 0.64 -2.18 -10.09
N THR A 21 -0.13 -2.24 -11.17
CA THR A 21 -0.73 -3.50 -11.62
C THR A 21 -0.41 -3.75 -13.06
N LYS A 22 -0.02 -4.98 -13.38
CA LYS A 22 0.04 -5.50 -14.74
C LYS A 22 -0.98 -6.63 -14.88
N GLN A 23 -2.03 -6.35 -15.66
CA GLN A 23 -3.17 -7.27 -15.80
C GLN A 23 -2.70 -8.64 -16.29
N GLY A 24 -3.12 -9.69 -15.58
CA GLY A 24 -2.73 -11.07 -15.89
C GLY A 24 -1.32 -11.47 -15.43
N GLU A 25 -0.56 -10.56 -14.79
CA GLU A 25 0.80 -10.83 -14.33
C GLU A 25 0.98 -10.56 -12.83
N PHE A 26 0.80 -9.31 -12.39
CA PHE A 26 1.05 -8.95 -10.98
C PHE A 26 0.27 -7.72 -10.50
N ALA A 27 0.20 -7.60 -9.18
CA ALA A 27 -0.10 -6.36 -8.47
C ALA A 27 1.01 -6.14 -7.44
N GLU A 28 1.73 -5.04 -7.59
CA GLU A 28 2.81 -4.61 -6.72
C GLU A 28 2.29 -3.51 -5.78
N PHE A 29 2.59 -3.64 -4.49
CA PHE A 29 2.20 -2.69 -3.45
C PHE A 29 3.46 -2.06 -2.88
N ILE A 30 3.61 -0.76 -3.07
CA ILE A 30 4.79 0.01 -2.66
C ILE A 30 4.38 0.84 -1.45
N ILE A 31 5.06 0.64 -0.32
CA ILE A 31 4.79 1.33 0.94
C ILE A 31 5.97 2.28 1.21
N ALA A 32 5.67 3.57 1.33
CA ALA A 32 6.63 4.59 1.75
C ALA A 32 6.28 5.02 3.19
N LEU A 33 7.23 4.91 4.10
CA LEU A 33 7.09 5.41 5.47
C LEU A 33 7.96 6.66 5.64
N PRO A 34 7.51 7.64 6.44
CA PRO A 34 8.35 8.77 6.80
C PRO A 34 9.59 8.29 7.58
N PRO A 35 10.70 9.06 7.53
CA PRO A 35 11.94 8.73 8.23
C PRO A 35 11.80 8.76 9.75
#